data_AF-A0A7S3MTG0-F1
#
_entry.id   AF-A0A7S3MTG0-F1
#
_cell.length_a   1.000
_cell.length_b   1.000
_cell.length_c   1.000
_cell.angle_alpha   90.00
_cell.angle_beta   90.00
_cell.angle_gamma   90.00
#
_symmetry.space_group_name_H-M   'P 1'
#
loop_
_entity.id
_entity.type
_entity.pdbx_description
1 polymer ?
#
loop_
_entity_poly.entity_id
_entity_poly.type
_entity_poly.pdbx_seq_one_letter_code
_entity_poly.pdbx_strand_id
1 'polypeptide(L)'
;MFMSLEDCDLQVVIDAMDERAAQPQEYIIKEGDPGDVLYIVESGDLNCTKVIDGEEKLLKKYKAGDVFGELALLYNAPRAATIQVDTVSQLWVLDRNTFNHIVKDASQKKRQKYENFLSTVPILSNMDHYERSKMADAIRETKVASGDVVIKQGEAGEVFYILVDGAAKATLNDNKDKAVMNYKPGDYFGELALLRGEPRAANVIATEDCKLISLDRKSFRRLLGPLDKILMRNMNNYQNYMK
;
A
#
# COMPACT_ATOMS: atom_id res chain seq x y z
N MET A 1 0.96 -5.14 10.37
CA MET A 1 0.38 -6.20 9.51
C MET A 1 -0.70 -5.66 8.57
N PHE A 2 -1.69 -4.91 9.07
CA PHE A 2 -2.84 -4.46 8.27
C PHE A 2 -2.71 -3.09 7.57
N MET A 3 -1.56 -2.42 7.70
CA MET A 3 -1.36 -1.04 7.20
C MET A 3 -1.49 -0.88 5.67
N SER A 4 -1.45 -1.98 4.92
CA SER A 4 -1.55 -1.96 3.46
C SER A 4 -2.96 -2.21 2.93
N LEU A 5 -3.93 -2.51 3.79
CA LEU A 5 -5.33 -2.73 3.41
C LEU A 5 -6.05 -1.38 3.25
N GLU A 6 -6.97 -1.29 2.28
CA GLU A 6 -7.91 -0.17 2.19
C GLU A 6 -8.94 -0.28 3.33
N ASP A 7 -9.58 0.84 3.72
CA ASP A 7 -10.52 0.88 4.85
C ASP A 7 -11.67 -0.14 4.72
N CYS A 8 -12.13 -0.40 3.49
CA CYS A 8 -13.15 -1.40 3.23
C CYS A 8 -12.66 -2.84 3.48
N ASP A 9 -11.42 -3.16 3.11
CA ASP A 9 -10.83 -4.47 3.38
C ASP A 9 -10.50 -4.63 4.86
N LEU A 10 -10.13 -3.54 5.55
CA LEU A 10 -9.98 -3.53 7.01
C LEU A 10 -11.31 -3.81 7.71
N GLN A 11 -12.43 -3.26 7.23
CA GLN A 11 -13.75 -3.57 7.75
C GLN A 11 -14.08 -5.06 7.58
N VAL A 12 -13.75 -5.67 6.44
CA VAL A 12 -13.92 -7.11 6.23
C VAL A 12 -13.09 -7.92 7.23
N VAL A 13 -11.87 -7.47 7.57
CA VAL A 13 -11.08 -8.11 8.64
C VAL A 13 -11.79 -8.02 9.98
N ILE A 14 -12.29 -6.84 10.35
CA ILE A 14 -13.00 -6.60 11.61
C ILE A 14 -14.25 -7.48 11.70
N ASP A 15 -15.06 -7.53 10.64
CA ASP A 15 -16.29 -8.31 10.58
C ASP A 15 -16.04 -9.83 10.61
N ALA A 16 -14.83 -10.27 10.25
CA ALA A 16 -14.41 -11.66 10.24
C ALA A 16 -13.70 -12.09 11.54
N MET A 17 -13.52 -11.20 12.51
CA MET A 17 -12.94 -11.56 13.80
C MET A 17 -14.01 -12.18 14.71
N ASP A 18 -13.66 -13.28 15.38
CA ASP A 18 -14.52 -13.90 16.38
C ASP A 18 -14.16 -13.42 17.78
N GLU A 19 -15.19 -13.21 18.60
CA GLU A 19 -15.05 -12.84 19.99
C GLU A 19 -14.74 -14.10 20.86
N ARG A 20 -13.73 -14.02 21.73
CA ARG A 20 -13.35 -15.08 22.67
C ARG A 20 -13.18 -14.54 24.09
N ALA A 21 -14.14 -14.89 24.95
CA ALA A 21 -14.02 -14.68 26.38
C ALA A 21 -13.05 -15.69 27.00
N ALA A 22 -12.25 -15.25 27.97
CA ALA A 22 -11.28 -16.10 28.67
C ALA A 22 -11.21 -15.81 30.16
N GLN A 23 -11.01 -16.87 30.96
CA GLN A 23 -11.01 -16.79 32.42
C GLN A 23 -9.57 -16.76 32.99
N PRO A 24 -9.36 -16.19 34.18
CA PRO A 24 -8.06 -16.22 34.85
C PRO A 24 -7.48 -17.64 34.92
N GLN A 25 -6.16 -17.74 34.77
CA GLN A 25 -5.38 -18.98 34.71
C GLN A 25 -5.57 -19.84 33.45
N GLU A 26 -6.47 -19.47 32.53
CA GLU A 26 -6.62 -20.15 31.24
C GLU A 26 -5.38 -19.93 30.35
N TYR A 27 -4.98 -20.97 29.60
CA TYR A 27 -3.93 -20.86 28.59
C TYR A 27 -4.56 -20.61 27.21
N ILE A 28 -4.26 -19.45 26.62
CA ILE A 28 -4.71 -19.11 25.26
C ILE A 28 -3.81 -19.78 24.22
N ILE A 29 -2.51 -19.82 24.52
CA ILE A 29 -1.46 -20.39 23.67
C ILE A 29 -0.49 -21.12 24.58
N LYS A 30 0.01 -22.28 24.16
CA LYS A 30 1.17 -22.93 24.79
C LYS A 30 2.34 -22.95 23.83
N GLU A 31 3.53 -22.77 24.37
CA GLU A 31 4.78 -22.90 23.62
C GLU A 31 4.87 -24.27 22.94
N GLY A 32 5.27 -24.29 21.67
CA GLY A 32 5.41 -25.50 20.86
C GLY A 32 4.15 -25.95 20.13
N ASP A 33 2.97 -25.47 20.52
CA ASP A 33 1.72 -25.84 19.85
C ASP A 33 1.70 -25.33 18.40
N PRO A 34 0.98 -26.01 17.48
CA PRO A 34 0.72 -25.45 16.17
C PRO A 34 -0.09 -24.15 16.31
N GLY A 35 0.29 -23.13 15.55
CA GLY A 35 -0.38 -21.84 15.55
C GLY A 35 -0.94 -21.49 14.19
N ASP A 36 -2.21 -21.11 14.14
CA ASP A 36 -2.91 -20.64 12.95
C ASP A 36 -3.80 -19.43 13.19
N VAL A 37 -3.88 -18.91 14.41
CA VAL A 37 -4.70 -17.75 14.77
C VAL A 37 -3.88 -16.60 15.37
N LEU A 38 -4.34 -15.38 15.13
CA LEU A 38 -3.93 -14.13 15.76
C LEU A 38 -4.94 -13.76 16.84
N TYR A 39 -4.46 -13.14 17.92
CA TYR A 39 -5.28 -12.59 18.98
C TYR A 39 -5.02 -11.09 19.17
N ILE A 40 -6.08 -10.34 19.44
CA ILE A 40 -6.04 -8.95 19.88
C ILE A 40 -6.73 -8.87 21.25
N VAL A 41 -6.09 -8.22 22.21
CA VAL A 41 -6.68 -8.04 23.55
C VAL A 41 -7.65 -6.87 23.51
N GLU A 42 -8.93 -7.11 23.77
CA GLU A 42 -9.91 -6.04 23.96
C GLU A 42 -9.88 -5.54 25.41
N SER A 43 -9.87 -6.46 26.37
CA SER A 43 -9.83 -6.15 27.80
C SER A 43 -9.16 -7.23 28.64
N GLY A 44 -8.76 -6.85 29.86
CA GLY A 44 -8.02 -7.70 30.79
C GLY A 44 -6.50 -7.72 30.54
N ASP A 45 -5.81 -8.55 31.32
CA ASP A 45 -4.35 -8.67 31.33
C ASP A 45 -3.94 -10.13 31.09
N LEU A 46 -2.90 -10.33 30.28
CA LEU A 46 -2.32 -11.64 30.01
C LEU A 46 -0.81 -11.63 30.22
N ASN A 47 -0.27 -12.78 30.62
CA ASN A 47 1.15 -12.98 30.86
C ASN A 47 1.73 -13.89 29.76
N CYS A 48 2.83 -13.45 29.17
CA CYS A 48 3.60 -14.23 28.20
C CYS A 48 4.84 -14.80 28.86
N THR A 49 4.96 -16.12 28.87
CA THR A 49 6.07 -16.84 29.46
C THR A 49 6.73 -17.74 28.42
N LYS A 50 8.02 -18.01 28.61
CA LYS A 50 8.78 -18.95 27.79
C LYS A 50 9.73 -19.75 28.66
N VAL A 51 9.89 -21.03 28.35
CA VAL A 51 10.88 -21.88 29.03
C VAL A 51 12.25 -21.64 28.41
N ILE A 52 13.19 -21.10 29.20
CA ILE A 52 14.57 -20.86 28.80
C ILE A 52 15.47 -21.55 29.82
N ASP A 53 16.31 -22.48 29.36
CA ASP A 53 17.21 -23.29 30.21
C ASP A 53 16.47 -24.10 31.29
N GLY A 54 15.24 -24.52 31.01
CA GLY A 54 14.40 -25.27 31.94
C GLY A 54 13.64 -24.42 32.97
N GLU A 55 13.83 -23.10 32.97
CA GLU A 55 13.11 -22.17 33.83
C GLU A 55 12.07 -21.36 33.05
N GLU A 56 10.87 -21.21 33.62
CA GLU A 56 9.84 -20.36 33.04
C GLU A 56 10.17 -18.88 33.31
N LYS A 57 10.36 -18.11 32.24
CA LYS A 57 10.64 -16.67 32.31
C LYS A 57 9.48 -15.88 31.74
N LEU A 58 9.02 -14.87 32.49
CA LEU A 58 8.04 -13.89 32.02
C LEU A 58 8.71 -12.95 31.00
N LEU A 59 8.21 -12.94 29.78
CA LEU A 59 8.73 -12.13 28.67
C LEU A 59 8.02 -10.79 28.54
N LYS A 60 6.68 -10.79 28.64
CA LYS A 60 5.86 -9.60 28.44
C LYS A 60 4.50 -9.75 29.14
N LYS A 61 3.95 -8.64 29.64
CA LYS A 61 2.52 -8.52 29.97
C LYS A 61 1.77 -7.87 28.82
N TYR A 62 0.63 -8.43 28.46
CA TYR A 62 -0.26 -7.98 27.41
C TYR A 62 -1.48 -7.29 28.03
N LYS A 63 -1.88 -6.16 27.44
CA LYS A 63 -3.02 -5.32 27.85
C LYS A 63 -3.93 -5.03 26.66
N ALA A 64 -5.07 -4.40 26.93
CA ALA A 64 -5.97 -3.89 25.91
C ALA A 64 -5.23 -3.15 24.78
N GLY A 65 -5.50 -3.54 23.54
CA GLY A 65 -4.85 -3.04 22.32
C GLY A 65 -3.58 -3.79 21.90
N ASP A 66 -2.99 -4.63 22.77
CA ASP A 66 -1.86 -5.46 22.37
C ASP A 66 -2.31 -6.63 21.46
N VAL A 67 -1.38 -7.04 20.59
CA VAL A 67 -1.58 -8.12 19.61
C VAL A 67 -0.54 -9.20 19.83
N PHE A 68 -0.93 -10.47 19.71
CA PHE A 68 -0.01 -11.61 19.77
C PHE A 68 -0.41 -12.75 18.84
N GLY A 69 0.55 -13.60 18.51
CA GLY A 69 0.35 -14.76 17.65
C GLY A 69 0.37 -14.43 16.15
N GLU A 70 0.74 -13.21 15.79
CA GLU A 70 0.85 -12.70 14.42
C GLU A 70 1.90 -13.46 13.58
N LEU A 71 2.96 -13.97 14.21
CA LEU A 71 3.97 -14.81 13.56
C LEU A 71 3.39 -16.11 13.02
N ALA A 72 2.36 -16.64 13.69
CA ALA A 72 1.66 -17.82 13.20
C ALA A 72 1.11 -17.51 11.80
N LEU A 73 0.36 -16.42 11.63
CA LEU A 73 -0.23 -16.05 10.33
C LEU A 73 0.81 -15.96 9.21
N LEU A 74 2.00 -15.44 9.50
CA LEU A 74 3.05 -15.18 8.49
C LEU A 74 3.88 -16.40 8.11
N TYR A 75 4.32 -17.21 9.08
CA TYR A 75 5.41 -18.18 8.85
C TYR A 75 5.04 -19.64 9.04
N ASN A 76 3.77 -19.95 9.34
CA ASN A 76 3.33 -21.32 9.66
C ASN A 76 4.25 -22.02 10.67
N ALA A 77 4.63 -21.25 11.70
CA ALA A 77 5.57 -21.67 12.73
C ALA A 77 4.82 -22.09 14.01
N PRO A 78 5.41 -23.01 14.80
CA PRO A 78 4.94 -23.30 16.16
C PRO A 78 4.93 -22.05 17.04
N ARG A 79 4.11 -22.09 18.08
CA ARG A 79 3.98 -21.01 19.06
C ARG A 79 5.30 -20.84 19.82
N ALA A 80 5.84 -19.63 19.81
CA ALA A 80 7.18 -19.34 20.34
C ALA A 80 7.22 -19.14 21.87
N ALA A 81 6.07 -19.00 22.51
CA ALA A 81 5.88 -18.71 23.93
C ALA A 81 4.45 -19.13 24.35
N THR A 82 4.26 -19.28 25.66
CA THR A 82 2.97 -19.56 26.31
C THR A 82 2.30 -18.25 26.70
N ILE A 83 0.98 -18.15 26.51
CA ILE A 83 0.16 -17.02 26.93
C ILE A 83 -0.89 -17.52 27.91
N GLN A 84 -0.86 -16.99 29.13
CA GLN A 84 -1.83 -17.30 30.19
C GLN A 84 -2.58 -16.05 30.61
N VAL A 85 -3.88 -16.20 30.88
CA VAL A 85 -4.77 -15.12 31.30
C VAL A 85 -4.54 -14.78 32.79
N ASP A 86 -4.34 -13.51 33.12
CA ASP A 86 -4.14 -13.02 34.49
C ASP A 86 -5.48 -12.57 35.10
N THR A 87 -6.25 -11.77 34.35
CA THR A 87 -7.59 -11.27 34.74
C THR A 87 -8.64 -11.67 33.71
N VAL A 88 -9.93 -11.61 34.06
CA VAL A 88 -11.01 -11.92 33.08
C VAL A 88 -10.79 -11.07 31.83
N SER A 89 -10.65 -11.73 30.69
CA SER A 89 -10.20 -11.11 29.45
C SER A 89 -11.16 -11.36 28.31
N GLN A 90 -11.27 -10.36 27.44
CA GLN A 90 -11.97 -10.44 26.18
C GLN A 90 -10.96 -10.31 25.04
N LEU A 91 -11.00 -11.24 24.09
CA LEU A 91 -10.07 -11.33 22.97
C LEU A 91 -10.84 -11.32 21.65
N TRP A 92 -10.22 -10.75 20.62
CA TRP A 92 -10.62 -10.93 19.23
C TRP A 92 -9.68 -11.91 18.54
N VAL A 93 -10.24 -12.87 17.80
CA VAL A 93 -9.52 -13.95 17.16
C VAL A 93 -9.67 -13.86 15.65
N LEU A 94 -8.57 -14.02 14.92
CA LEU A 94 -8.58 -14.11 13.46
C LEU A 94 -7.71 -15.27 13.00
N ASP A 95 -8.28 -16.19 12.21
CA ASP A 95 -7.54 -17.32 11.67
C ASP A 95 -6.76 -17.00 10.39
N ARG A 96 -5.72 -17.80 10.14
CA ARG A 96 -4.82 -17.70 8.99
C ARG A 96 -5.55 -17.83 7.67
N ASN A 97 -6.52 -18.74 7.56
CA ASN A 97 -7.20 -18.96 6.29
C ASN A 97 -8.04 -17.74 5.96
N THR A 98 -8.79 -17.20 6.92
CA THR A 98 -9.56 -15.98 6.77
C THR A 98 -8.66 -14.78 6.45
N PHE A 99 -7.59 -14.58 7.23
CA PHE A 99 -6.60 -13.54 6.94
C PHE A 99 -6.02 -13.65 5.51
N ASN A 100 -5.58 -14.84 5.12
CA ASN A 100 -5.00 -15.07 3.81
C ASN A 100 -6.01 -14.86 2.68
N HIS A 101 -7.28 -15.26 2.87
CA HIS A 101 -8.33 -15.01 1.88
C HIS A 101 -8.58 -13.51 1.76
N ILE A 102 -8.74 -12.79 2.87
CA ILE A 102 -9.00 -11.34 2.82
C ILE A 102 -7.84 -10.59 2.17
N VAL A 103 -6.58 -10.91 2.54
CA VAL A 103 -5.40 -10.26 1.94
C VAL A 103 -5.25 -10.60 0.46
N LYS A 104 -5.47 -11.87 0.07
CA LYS A 104 -5.42 -12.28 -1.34
C LYS A 104 -6.52 -11.61 -2.15
N ASP A 105 -7.74 -11.58 -1.62
CA ASP A 105 -8.89 -10.96 -2.27
C ASP A 105 -8.69 -9.45 -2.41
N ALA A 106 -8.19 -8.77 -1.37
CA ALA A 106 -7.84 -7.36 -1.41
C ALA A 106 -6.78 -7.08 -2.50
N SER A 107 -5.71 -7.90 -2.56
CA SER A 107 -4.68 -7.78 -3.59
C SER A 107 -5.24 -8.01 -5.00
N GLN A 108 -6.11 -9.01 -5.18
CA GLN A 108 -6.75 -9.29 -6.47
C GLN A 108 -7.71 -8.17 -6.89
N LYS A 109 -8.57 -7.69 -5.97
CA LYS A 109 -9.49 -6.57 -6.22
C LYS A 109 -8.72 -5.31 -6.59
N LYS A 110 -7.65 -4.98 -5.86
CA LYS A 110 -6.76 -3.85 -6.16
C LYS A 110 -6.14 -3.99 -7.55
N ARG A 111 -5.62 -5.17 -7.87
CA ARG A 111 -5.03 -5.46 -9.19
C ARG A 111 -6.08 -5.27 -10.30
N GLN A 112 -7.27 -5.84 -10.15
CA GLN A 112 -8.35 -5.73 -11.14
C GLN A 112 -8.82 -4.27 -11.32
N LYS A 113 -8.99 -3.54 -10.22
CA LYS A 113 -9.35 -2.11 -10.21
C LYS A 113 -8.36 -1.29 -11.04
N TYR A 114 -7.07 -1.46 -10.79
CA TYR A 114 -6.05 -0.72 -11.53
C TYR A 114 -5.86 -1.21 -12.94
N GLU A 115 -5.96 -2.50 -13.20
CA GLU A 115 -5.86 -3.02 -14.56
C GLU A 115 -7.00 -2.49 -15.45
N ASN A 116 -8.22 -2.46 -14.92
CA ASN A 116 -9.37 -1.85 -15.59
C ASN A 116 -9.12 -0.37 -15.88
N PHE A 117 -8.61 0.39 -14.90
CA PHE A 117 -8.24 1.79 -15.12
C PHE A 117 -7.14 1.95 -16.18
N LEU A 118 -6.04 1.18 -16.09
CA LEU A 118 -4.94 1.24 -17.05
C LEU A 118 -5.40 0.91 -18.48
N SER A 119 -6.44 0.08 -18.63
CA SER A 119 -7.02 -0.22 -19.94
C SER A 119 -7.70 0.99 -20.61
N THR A 120 -8.11 2.00 -19.83
CA THR A 120 -8.72 3.23 -20.36
C THR A 120 -7.70 4.31 -20.70
N VAL A 121 -6.45 4.16 -20.24
CA VAL A 121 -5.36 5.12 -20.45
C VAL A 121 -4.85 5.00 -21.89
N PRO A 122 -5.01 6.03 -22.75
CA PRO A 122 -4.72 5.90 -24.19
C PRO A 122 -3.28 5.53 -24.51
N ILE A 123 -2.30 6.04 -23.75
CA ILE A 123 -0.88 5.73 -23.96
C ILE A 123 -0.54 4.26 -23.68
N LEU A 124 -1.37 3.57 -22.89
CA LEU A 124 -1.20 2.17 -22.50
C LEU A 124 -2.06 1.21 -23.34
N SER A 125 -2.75 1.72 -24.37
CA SER A 125 -3.68 0.94 -25.21
C SER A 125 -3.03 -0.26 -25.93
N ASN A 126 -1.72 -0.20 -26.19
CA ASN A 126 -0.97 -1.28 -26.82
C ASN A 126 -0.47 -2.34 -25.84
N MET A 127 -0.66 -2.15 -24.52
CA MET A 127 -0.30 -3.18 -23.54
C MET A 127 -1.32 -4.31 -23.56
N ASP A 128 -0.88 -5.55 -23.43
CA ASP A 128 -1.80 -6.67 -23.24
C ASP A 128 -2.28 -6.78 -21.78
N HIS A 129 -3.17 -7.74 -21.51
CA HIS A 129 -3.69 -8.00 -20.16
C HIS A 129 -2.58 -8.35 -19.16
N TYR A 130 -1.60 -9.15 -19.58
CA TYR A 130 -0.51 -9.61 -18.73
C TYR A 130 0.47 -8.47 -18.39
N GLU A 131 0.77 -7.60 -19.36
CA GLU A 131 1.59 -6.40 -19.17
C GLU A 131 0.89 -5.40 -18.23
N ARG A 132 -0.41 -5.14 -18.43
CA ARG A 132 -1.18 -4.28 -17.52
C ARG A 132 -1.27 -4.86 -16.11
N SER A 133 -1.44 -6.17 -15.97
CA SER A 133 -1.45 -6.83 -14.66
C SER A 133 -0.12 -6.63 -13.93
N LYS A 134 1.02 -6.80 -14.62
CA LYS A 134 2.34 -6.54 -14.03
C LYS A 134 2.53 -5.09 -13.61
N MET A 135 1.95 -4.16 -14.37
CA MET A 135 1.95 -2.74 -14.00
C MET A 135 1.08 -2.46 -12.79
N ALA A 136 -0.13 -3.02 -12.74
CA ALA A 136 -1.03 -2.93 -11.59
C ALA A 136 -0.36 -3.43 -10.29
N ASP A 137 0.43 -4.51 -10.37
CA ASP A 137 1.19 -5.05 -9.23
C ASP A 137 2.35 -4.13 -8.76
N ALA A 138 2.91 -3.31 -9.65
CA ALA A 138 4.04 -2.43 -9.35
C ALA A 138 3.63 -1.01 -8.91
N ILE A 139 2.36 -0.66 -9.07
CA ILE A 139 1.83 0.67 -8.81
C ILE A 139 1.75 0.97 -7.31
N ARG A 140 2.13 2.18 -6.95
CA ARG A 140 1.86 2.76 -5.63
C ARG A 140 0.85 3.88 -5.74
N GLU A 141 -0.18 3.82 -4.90
CA GLU A 141 -1.18 4.87 -4.78
C GLU A 141 -0.66 6.02 -3.92
N THR A 142 -1.01 7.26 -4.28
CA THR A 142 -0.71 8.46 -3.50
C THR A 142 -1.91 9.41 -3.58
N LYS A 143 -2.39 9.87 -2.43
CA LYS A 143 -3.41 10.92 -2.33
C LYS A 143 -2.71 12.27 -2.14
N VAL A 144 -3.17 13.29 -2.82
CA VAL A 144 -2.59 14.64 -2.80
C VAL A 144 -3.73 15.64 -2.62
N ALA A 145 -3.63 16.55 -1.65
CA ALA A 145 -4.67 17.54 -1.42
C ALA A 145 -4.62 18.67 -2.44
N SER A 146 -5.74 19.36 -2.67
CA SER A 146 -5.77 20.55 -3.52
C SER A 146 -4.74 21.60 -3.05
N GLY A 147 -3.96 22.13 -3.98
CA GLY A 147 -2.90 23.10 -3.73
C GLY A 147 -1.50 22.50 -3.48
N ASP A 148 -1.42 21.20 -3.19
CA ASP A 148 -0.14 20.52 -2.95
C ASP A 148 0.68 20.32 -4.22
N VAL A 149 2.01 20.38 -4.07
CA VAL A 149 2.97 20.19 -5.14
C VAL A 149 3.33 18.71 -5.24
N VAL A 150 3.04 18.08 -6.38
CA VAL A 150 3.39 16.68 -6.69
C VAL A 150 4.81 16.56 -7.21
N ILE A 151 5.19 17.48 -8.09
CA ILE A 151 6.54 17.57 -8.67
C ILE A 151 7.00 19.00 -8.55
N LYS A 152 8.24 19.19 -8.12
CA LYS A 152 8.90 20.49 -8.13
C LYS A 152 9.94 20.57 -9.25
N GLN A 153 9.92 21.66 -9.99
CA GLN A 153 10.88 21.93 -11.07
C GLN A 153 12.31 21.98 -10.53
N GLY A 154 13.25 21.48 -11.31
CA GLY A 154 14.68 21.47 -11.00
C GLY A 154 15.13 20.34 -10.07
N GLU A 155 14.20 19.61 -9.44
CA GLU A 155 14.55 18.46 -8.62
C GLU A 155 14.90 17.23 -9.47
N ALA A 156 15.64 16.28 -8.89
CA ALA A 156 15.83 14.98 -9.52
C ALA A 156 14.49 14.21 -9.57
N GLY A 157 14.15 13.67 -10.74
CA GLY A 157 12.90 12.94 -10.93
C GLY A 157 13.10 11.44 -11.00
N GLU A 158 12.62 10.70 -9.99
CA GLU A 158 12.73 9.24 -9.89
C GLU A 158 11.39 8.49 -10.00
N VAL A 159 10.31 9.23 -10.19
CA VAL A 159 8.94 8.69 -10.16
C VAL A 159 8.13 9.18 -11.35
N PHE A 160 7.36 8.29 -11.97
CA PHE A 160 6.36 8.57 -12.98
C PHE A 160 4.97 8.50 -12.36
N TYR A 161 4.05 9.36 -12.79
CA TYR A 161 2.70 9.45 -12.23
C TYR A 161 1.64 9.38 -13.33
N ILE A 162 0.50 8.75 -13.00
CA ILE A 162 -0.75 8.83 -13.76
C ILE A 162 -1.83 9.33 -12.82
N LEU A 163 -2.62 10.30 -13.27
CA LEU A 163 -3.74 10.87 -12.54
C LEU A 163 -4.96 9.94 -12.66
N VAL A 164 -5.44 9.41 -11.53
CA VAL A 164 -6.61 8.51 -11.47
C VAL A 164 -7.90 9.27 -11.24
N ASP A 165 -7.85 10.28 -10.38
CA ASP A 165 -9.00 11.10 -10.00
C ASP A 165 -8.55 12.51 -9.59
N GLY A 166 -9.43 13.49 -9.75
CA GLY A 166 -9.14 14.92 -9.55
C GLY A 166 -8.50 15.61 -10.76
N ALA A 167 -7.89 16.77 -10.53
CA ALA A 167 -7.27 17.60 -11.56
C ALA A 167 -5.95 18.21 -11.07
N ALA A 168 -5.00 18.37 -11.98
CA ALA A 168 -3.71 19.00 -11.69
C ALA A 168 -3.28 19.93 -12.84
N LYS A 169 -2.33 20.82 -12.56
CA LYS A 169 -1.72 21.71 -13.57
C LYS A 169 -0.21 21.70 -13.49
N ALA A 170 0.44 21.83 -14.64
CA ALA A 170 1.86 22.14 -14.71
C ALA A 170 2.08 23.65 -14.74
N THR A 171 3.11 24.12 -14.04
CA THR A 171 3.57 25.52 -14.09
C THR A 171 5.09 25.58 -14.27
N LEU A 172 5.57 26.67 -14.86
CA LEU A 172 7.00 26.92 -15.04
C LEU A 172 7.46 28.04 -14.11
N ASN A 173 8.67 27.88 -13.59
CA ASN A 173 9.28 28.72 -12.58
C ASN A 173 8.40 28.78 -11.32
N ASP A 174 8.70 29.67 -10.39
CA ASP A 174 7.89 29.85 -9.17
C ASP A 174 6.52 30.53 -9.42
N ASN A 175 6.12 30.71 -10.69
CA ASN A 175 4.83 31.29 -11.04
C ASN A 175 3.72 30.23 -11.03
N LYS A 176 3.06 30.06 -9.88
CA LYS A 176 1.96 29.10 -9.69
C LYS A 176 0.66 29.45 -10.43
N ASP A 177 0.51 30.69 -10.89
CA ASP A 177 -0.74 31.18 -11.49
C ASP A 177 -0.81 30.93 -13.00
N LYS A 178 0.33 30.86 -13.68
CA LYS A 178 0.39 30.60 -15.12
C LYS A 178 0.51 29.11 -15.42
N ALA A 179 -0.63 28.44 -15.60
CA ALA A 179 -0.67 27.06 -16.07
C ALA A 179 -0.10 26.95 -17.50
N VAL A 180 0.85 26.03 -17.70
CA VAL A 180 1.36 25.67 -19.03
C VAL A 180 0.72 24.40 -19.57
N MET A 181 0.16 23.57 -18.69
CA MET A 181 -0.61 22.39 -19.07
C MET A 181 -1.59 22.03 -17.95
N ASN A 182 -2.74 21.46 -18.31
CA ASN A 182 -3.71 20.91 -17.36
C ASN A 182 -3.78 19.40 -17.55
N TYR A 183 -3.99 18.68 -16.46
CA TYR A 183 -4.10 17.23 -16.40
C TYR A 183 -5.45 16.83 -15.84
N LYS A 184 -6.06 15.84 -16.48
CA LYS A 184 -7.32 15.19 -16.07
C LYS A 184 -7.11 13.68 -15.87
N PRO A 185 -8.08 12.96 -15.31
CA PRO A 185 -7.97 11.51 -15.12
C PRO A 185 -7.58 10.77 -16.41
N GLY A 186 -6.59 9.89 -16.30
CA GLY A 186 -5.95 9.17 -17.41
C GLY A 186 -4.70 9.85 -17.99
N ASP A 187 -4.49 11.14 -17.70
CA ASP A 187 -3.25 11.82 -18.08
C ASP A 187 -2.08 11.42 -17.17
N TYR A 188 -0.87 11.61 -17.67
CA TYR A 188 0.36 11.26 -16.98
C TYR A 188 1.38 12.41 -16.99
N PHE A 189 2.36 12.33 -16.09
CA PHE A 189 3.46 13.28 -16.02
C PHE A 189 4.69 12.71 -15.30
N GLY A 190 5.82 13.38 -15.48
CA GLY A 190 7.09 13.04 -14.82
C GLY A 190 7.96 12.04 -15.59
N GLU A 191 7.53 11.60 -16.76
CA GLU A 191 8.26 10.71 -17.67
C GLU A 191 9.55 11.35 -18.19
N LEU A 192 9.59 12.67 -18.38
CA LEU A 192 10.74 13.38 -18.96
C LEU A 192 12.04 13.12 -18.19
N ALA A 193 12.00 13.23 -16.86
CA ALA A 193 13.17 13.02 -16.00
C ALA A 193 13.65 11.56 -16.01
N LEU A 194 12.72 10.62 -16.20
CA LEU A 194 13.05 9.20 -16.31
C LEU A 194 13.65 8.87 -17.68
N LEU A 195 13.12 9.46 -18.75
CA LEU A 195 13.51 9.22 -20.13
C LEU A 195 14.83 9.89 -20.50
N ARG A 196 15.01 11.17 -20.16
CA ARG A 196 16.20 11.98 -20.50
C ARG A 196 17.29 11.96 -19.43
N GLY A 197 16.97 11.59 -18.20
CA GLY A 197 17.90 11.75 -17.07
C GLY A 197 18.15 13.21 -16.69
N GLU A 198 17.27 14.12 -17.12
CA GLU A 198 17.31 15.54 -16.76
C GLU A 198 16.47 15.82 -15.50
N PRO A 199 16.72 16.93 -14.79
CA PRO A 199 15.85 17.36 -13.69
C PRO A 199 14.39 17.58 -14.14
N ARG A 200 13.48 17.61 -13.17
CA ARG A 200 12.06 17.87 -13.37
C ARG A 200 11.87 19.20 -14.11
N ALA A 201 11.19 19.14 -15.24
CA ALA A 201 11.18 20.26 -16.17
C ALA A 201 10.11 21.33 -15.86
N ALA A 202 9.11 20.99 -15.05
CA ALA A 202 8.05 21.88 -14.60
C ALA A 202 7.58 21.46 -13.21
N ASN A 203 6.90 22.36 -12.50
CA ASN A 203 6.13 21.99 -11.33
C ASN A 203 4.85 21.28 -11.77
N VAL A 204 4.32 20.38 -10.94
CA VAL A 204 2.95 19.85 -11.07
C VAL A 204 2.25 20.04 -9.74
N ILE A 205 1.11 20.72 -9.77
CA ILE A 205 0.35 21.14 -8.59
C ILE A 205 -1.07 20.61 -8.73
N ALA A 206 -1.59 19.98 -7.67
CA ALA A 206 -2.97 19.54 -7.60
C ALA A 206 -3.90 20.77 -7.56
N THR A 207 -4.91 20.82 -8.42
CA THR A 207 -5.95 21.86 -8.40
C THR A 207 -7.21 21.40 -7.67
N GLU A 208 -7.36 20.09 -7.51
CA GLU A 208 -8.39 19.41 -6.71
C GLU A 208 -7.71 18.33 -5.87
N ASP A 209 -8.44 17.71 -4.94
CA ASP A 209 -7.95 16.52 -4.26
C ASP A 209 -7.71 15.42 -5.32
N CYS A 210 -6.47 14.98 -5.43
CA CYS A 210 -6.03 14.06 -6.47
C CYS A 210 -5.73 12.69 -5.90
N LYS A 211 -6.12 11.67 -6.68
CA LYS A 211 -5.60 10.31 -6.52
C LYS A 211 -4.63 10.03 -7.66
N LEU A 212 -3.39 9.73 -7.31
CA LEU A 212 -2.32 9.40 -8.23
C LEU A 212 -1.91 7.94 -8.08
N ILE A 213 -1.51 7.33 -9.18
CA ILE A 213 -0.72 6.11 -9.18
C ILE A 213 0.68 6.43 -9.67
N SER A 214 1.67 5.73 -9.11
CA SER A 214 3.07 6.01 -9.36
C SER A 214 3.91 4.76 -9.59
N LEU A 215 4.95 4.91 -10.41
CA LEU A 215 5.99 3.91 -10.66
C LEU A 215 7.36 4.53 -10.40
N ASP A 216 8.22 3.79 -9.69
CA ASP A 216 9.64 4.14 -9.58
C ASP A 216 10.39 3.95 -10.92
N ARG A 217 11.56 4.60 -11.05
CA ARG A 217 12.41 4.52 -12.26
C ARG A 217 12.65 3.09 -12.74
N LYS A 218 12.95 2.17 -11.83
CA LYS A 218 13.26 0.77 -12.17
C LYS A 218 12.05 0.07 -12.76
N SER A 219 10.88 0.25 -12.15
CA SER A 219 9.61 -0.33 -12.58
C SER A 219 9.14 0.31 -13.88
N PHE A 220 9.25 1.64 -14.01
CA PHE A 220 8.98 2.37 -15.26
C PHE A 220 9.81 1.80 -16.42
N ARG A 221 11.13 1.69 -16.28
CA ARG A 221 11.99 1.18 -17.37
C ARG A 221 11.70 -0.28 -17.72
N ARG A 222 11.43 -1.12 -16.72
CA ARG A 222 11.12 -2.52 -16.92
C ARG A 222 9.76 -2.75 -17.59
N LEU A 223 8.76 -1.95 -17.25
CA LEU A 223 7.36 -2.19 -17.63
C LEU A 223 6.89 -1.32 -18.79
N LEU A 224 7.40 -0.09 -18.89
CA LEU A 224 7.04 0.88 -19.93
C LEU A 224 8.14 1.10 -20.97
N GLY A 225 9.29 0.42 -20.85
CA GLY A 225 10.36 0.46 -21.85
C GLY A 225 9.89 0.24 -23.30
N PRO A 226 8.94 -0.69 -23.58
CA PRO A 226 8.38 -0.83 -24.94
C PRO A 226 7.66 0.42 -25.47
N LEU A 227 7.17 1.28 -24.57
CA LEU A 227 6.44 2.52 -24.90
C LEU A 227 7.35 3.75 -24.98
N ASP A 228 8.66 3.62 -24.75
CA ASP A 228 9.63 4.72 -24.77
C ASP A 228 9.50 5.58 -26.04
N LYS A 229 9.32 4.96 -27.22
CA LYS A 229 9.15 5.67 -28.49
C LYS A 229 7.88 6.52 -28.53
N ILE A 230 6.77 6.03 -27.98
CA ILE A 230 5.49 6.74 -27.99
C ILE A 230 5.53 7.89 -26.99
N LEU A 231 6.08 7.62 -25.80
CA LEU A 231 6.31 8.64 -24.78
C LEU A 231 7.20 9.76 -25.34
N MET A 232 8.32 9.40 -25.98
CA MET A 232 9.21 10.37 -26.63
C MET A 232 8.55 11.17 -27.75
N ARG A 233 7.63 10.58 -28.53
CA ARG A 233 6.91 11.30 -29.58
C ARG A 233 5.96 12.35 -29.00
N ASN A 234 5.24 12.01 -27.94
CA ASN A 234 4.35 12.93 -27.25
C ASN A 234 5.13 14.09 -26.60
N MET A 235 6.44 13.92 -26.38
CA MET A 235 7.26 14.99 -25.81
C MET A 235 7.37 16.24 -26.69
N ASN A 236 7.21 16.09 -28.01
CA ASN A 236 7.22 17.23 -28.93
C ASN A 236 6.07 18.20 -28.65
N ASN A 237 4.98 17.74 -28.03
CA ASN A 237 3.87 18.60 -27.63
C ASN A 237 4.29 19.58 -26.52
N TYR A 238 5.29 19.25 -25.69
CA TYR A 238 5.78 20.14 -24.64
C TYR A 238 6.76 21.21 -25.15
N GLN A 239 7.38 21.03 -26.32
CA GLN A 239 8.38 21.98 -26.85
C GLN A 239 7.79 23.37 -27.09
N ASN A 240 6.48 23.47 -27.29
CA ASN A 240 5.79 24.76 -27.46
C ASN A 240 5.65 25.54 -26.14
N TYR A 241 5.77 24.86 -25.00
CA TYR A 241 5.61 25.45 -23.66
C TYR A 241 6.94 25.69 -22.96
N MET A 242 8.01 25.01 -23.38
CA MET A 242 9.35 25.07 -22.76
C MET A 242 10.29 26.10 -23.41
N LYS A 243 9.73 27.05 -24.18
CA LYS A 243 10.48 28.16 -24.80
C LYS A 243 10.53 29.38 -23.90
#